data_AF-A0A9E2LHG3-F1
#
_entry.id   AF-A0A9E2LHG3-F1
#
_cell.length_a   1.000
_cell.length_b   1.000
_cell.length_c   1.000
_cell.angle_alpha   90.00
_cell.angle_beta   90.00
_cell.angle_gamma   90.00
#
_symmetry.space_group_name_H-M   'P 1'
#
loop_
_entity.id
_entity.type
_entity.pdbx_description
1 polymer ?
#
loop_
_entity_poly.entity_id
_entity_poly.type
_entity_poly.pdbx_seq_one_letter_code
_entity_poly.pdbx_strand_id
1 'polypeptide(L)'
;MFNKFIVMFSLVTLALTPALAGCGKKGDKKEGSKPLSCNIPKVKSCIEYLGDQLKLGPEKLKAKCGDDLGELVEGPCPTADAIGTCAVDVRKNTYYKGYLVPVEELEKACAANKGTFTPVK
;
A
#
# COMPACT_ATOMS: atom_id res chain seq x y z
N MET A 1 33.67 -33.13 30.49
CA MET A 1 34.14 -34.13 29.53
C MET A 1 34.35 -33.44 28.19
N PHE A 2 35.61 -33.45 27.72
CA PHE A 2 36.06 -32.82 26.48
C PHE A 2 35.42 -33.50 25.27
N ASN A 3 34.93 -32.73 24.29
CA ASN A 3 34.76 -33.29 22.95
C ASN A 3 35.51 -32.47 21.92
N LYS A 4 36.42 -33.19 21.26
CA LYS A 4 37.52 -32.73 20.41
C LYS A 4 37.03 -32.50 18.98
N PHE A 5 37.64 -31.49 18.37
CA PHE A 5 37.73 -31.26 16.93
C PHE A 5 38.09 -32.53 16.15
N ILE A 6 37.35 -32.83 15.09
CA ILE A 6 37.87 -33.48 13.89
C ILE A 6 37.32 -32.73 12.68
N VAL A 7 38.21 -31.93 12.09
CA VAL A 7 38.12 -31.39 10.74
C VAL A 7 38.66 -32.48 9.82
N MET A 8 37.85 -33.00 8.90
CA MET A 8 38.37 -33.73 7.75
C MET A 8 37.79 -33.17 6.46
N PHE A 9 38.73 -32.60 5.70
CA PHE A 9 38.64 -32.20 4.31
C PHE A 9 38.14 -33.37 3.46
N SER A 10 37.19 -33.10 2.57
CA SER A 10 37.10 -33.77 1.28
C SER A 10 36.67 -32.75 0.24
N LEU A 11 37.64 -32.30 -0.55
CA LEU A 11 37.42 -31.66 -1.84
C LEU A 11 36.69 -32.66 -2.74
N VAL A 12 35.51 -32.32 -3.22
CA VAL A 12 34.94 -32.91 -4.44
C VAL A 12 34.76 -31.76 -5.43
N THR A 13 35.76 -31.63 -6.30
CA THR A 13 35.74 -30.79 -7.48
C THR A 13 34.90 -31.52 -8.53
N LEU A 14 33.65 -31.09 -8.77
CA LEU A 14 32.86 -31.52 -9.92
C LEU A 14 32.67 -30.31 -10.85
N ALA A 15 33.34 -30.36 -12.00
CA ALA A 15 33.32 -29.34 -13.03
C ALA A 15 32.30 -29.70 -14.13
N LEU A 16 31.57 -28.67 -14.60
CA LEU A 16 30.87 -28.50 -15.90
C LEU A 16 29.72 -29.49 -16.20
N THR A 17 28.52 -29.09 -16.65
CA THR A 17 28.20 -28.31 -17.86
C THR A 17 26.78 -27.68 -17.80
N PRO A 18 26.46 -26.68 -18.64
CA PRO A 18 25.19 -25.96 -18.64
C PRO A 18 24.12 -26.65 -19.50
N ALA A 19 22.89 -26.71 -19.01
CA ALA A 19 21.71 -27.03 -19.82
C ALA A 19 20.53 -26.16 -19.40
N LEU A 20 20.20 -25.21 -20.27
CA LEU A 20 18.89 -24.59 -20.37
C LEU A 20 17.84 -25.70 -20.49
N ALA A 21 16.99 -25.86 -19.48
CA ALA A 21 15.67 -26.45 -19.64
C ALA A 21 14.77 -26.12 -18.44
N GLY A 22 13.88 -25.15 -18.65
CA GLY A 22 12.53 -25.18 -18.07
C GLY A 22 12.41 -25.15 -16.55
N CYS A 23 12.98 -24.13 -15.90
CA CYS A 23 12.64 -23.87 -14.50
C CYS A 23 11.40 -22.96 -14.43
N GLY A 24 10.29 -23.56 -14.00
CA GLY A 24 9.20 -22.86 -13.35
C GLY A 24 8.11 -22.36 -14.27
N LYS A 25 7.03 -23.12 -14.35
CA LYS A 25 5.66 -22.58 -14.42
C LYS A 25 5.64 -21.28 -13.63
N LYS A 26 5.61 -20.15 -14.36
CA LYS A 26 5.28 -18.85 -13.81
C LYS A 26 3.81 -18.95 -13.47
N GLY A 27 3.52 -19.55 -12.31
CA GLY A 27 2.20 -19.53 -11.74
C GLY A 27 1.77 -18.09 -11.73
N ASP A 28 0.64 -17.83 -12.37
CA ASP A 28 -0.10 -16.57 -12.36
C ASP A 28 0.06 -15.89 -11.01
N LYS A 29 1.02 -14.97 -10.93
CA LYS A 29 0.99 -13.92 -9.93
C LYS A 29 -0.23 -13.13 -10.33
N LYS A 30 -1.36 -13.44 -9.68
CA LYS A 30 -2.53 -12.59 -9.61
C LYS A 30 -2.02 -11.16 -9.55
N GLU A 31 -2.31 -10.44 -10.62
CA GLU A 31 -2.05 -9.02 -10.79
C GLU A 31 -2.38 -8.34 -9.45
N GLY A 32 -1.36 -7.89 -8.73
CA GLY A 32 -1.57 -7.16 -7.48
C GLY A 32 -2.44 -5.96 -7.85
N SER A 33 -3.68 -5.93 -7.34
CA SER A 33 -4.65 -4.92 -7.74
C SER A 33 -4.01 -3.55 -7.70
N LYS A 34 -3.96 -2.87 -8.85
CA LYS A 34 -3.38 -1.53 -8.96
C LYS A 34 -3.99 -0.64 -7.88
N PRO A 35 -3.20 0.25 -7.24
CA PRO A 35 -3.76 1.18 -6.26
C PRO A 35 -4.88 1.99 -6.90
N LEU A 36 -5.98 2.14 -6.16
CA LEU A 36 -7.11 2.95 -6.56
C LEU A 36 -7.33 4.00 -5.47
N SER A 37 -7.63 5.22 -5.89
CA SER A 37 -7.95 6.29 -4.97
C SER A 37 -9.17 7.09 -5.44
N CYS A 38 -9.86 7.69 -4.50
CA CYS A 38 -10.99 8.58 -4.72
C CYS A 38 -10.52 10.02 -4.44
N ASN A 39 -10.41 10.84 -5.48
CA ASN A 39 -10.04 12.24 -5.35
C ASN A 39 -11.29 13.11 -5.15
N ILE A 40 -11.36 13.86 -4.04
CA ILE A 40 -12.55 14.61 -3.62
C ILE A 40 -12.19 16.11 -3.55
N PRO A 41 -12.07 16.80 -4.70
CA PRO A 41 -11.51 18.15 -4.78
C PRO A 41 -12.37 19.19 -4.05
N LYS A 42 -13.69 18.99 -3.98
CA LYS A 42 -14.65 19.88 -3.32
C LYS A 42 -14.34 20.08 -1.83
N VAL A 43 -13.86 19.03 -1.18
CA VAL A 43 -13.48 19.07 0.24
C VAL A 43 -11.98 19.02 0.43
N LYS A 44 -11.16 19.10 -0.62
CA LYS A 44 -9.69 19.08 -0.55
C LYS A 44 -9.15 17.83 0.16
N SER A 45 -9.68 16.65 -0.16
CA SER A 45 -9.15 15.37 0.33
C SER A 45 -9.10 14.30 -0.75
N CYS A 46 -8.39 13.22 -0.47
CA CYS A 46 -8.38 12.00 -1.27
C CYS A 46 -8.39 10.76 -0.38
N ILE A 47 -9.03 9.68 -0.82
CA ILE A 47 -9.10 8.40 -0.11
C ILE A 47 -8.39 7.35 -0.96
N GLU A 48 -7.27 6.84 -0.48
CA GLU A 48 -6.57 5.70 -1.10
C GLU A 48 -7.14 4.40 -0.52
N TYR A 49 -7.59 3.49 -1.39
CA TYR A 49 -8.13 2.19 -1.00
C TYR A 49 -7.00 1.18 -0.85
N LEU A 50 -7.01 0.45 0.28
CA LEU A 50 -5.95 -0.49 0.64
C LEU A 50 -6.51 -1.89 0.88
N GLY A 51 -5.63 -2.89 0.80
CA GLY A 51 -5.91 -4.27 1.21
C GLY A 51 -7.20 -4.83 0.61
N ASP A 52 -8.11 -5.22 1.50
CA ASP A 52 -9.38 -5.85 1.10
C ASP A 52 -10.34 -4.93 0.35
N GLN A 53 -10.20 -3.60 0.44
CA GLN A 53 -11.04 -2.70 -0.36
C GLN A 53 -10.75 -2.82 -1.85
N LEU A 54 -9.50 -3.07 -2.24
CA LEU A 54 -9.14 -3.27 -3.66
C LEU A 54 -9.80 -4.52 -4.26
N LYS A 55 -10.16 -5.52 -3.42
CA LYS A 55 -10.89 -6.71 -3.85
C LYS A 55 -12.35 -6.42 -4.25
N LEU A 56 -12.90 -5.26 -3.86
CA LEU A 56 -14.26 -4.88 -4.23
C LEU A 56 -14.40 -4.57 -5.72
N GLY A 57 -13.30 -4.25 -6.40
CA GLY A 57 -13.27 -3.84 -7.79
C GLY A 57 -13.69 -2.38 -8.01
N PRO A 58 -13.38 -1.83 -9.20
CA PRO A 58 -13.52 -0.41 -9.48
C PRO A 58 -14.96 0.09 -9.42
N GLU A 59 -15.95 -0.71 -9.84
CA GLU A 59 -17.36 -0.29 -9.83
C GLU A 59 -17.88 -0.02 -8.40
N LYS A 60 -17.58 -0.93 -7.46
CA LYS A 60 -17.97 -0.77 -6.06
C LYS A 60 -17.19 0.36 -5.38
N LEU A 61 -15.93 0.54 -5.73
CA LEU A 61 -15.10 1.64 -5.21
C LEU A 61 -15.53 2.99 -5.77
N LYS A 62 -16.03 3.04 -7.00
CA LYS A 62 -16.63 4.24 -7.59
C LYS A 62 -17.90 4.64 -6.84
N ALA A 63 -18.81 3.70 -6.58
CA ALA A 63 -19.99 3.95 -5.76
C ALA A 63 -19.64 4.44 -4.34
N LYS A 64 -18.55 3.93 -3.75
CA LYS A 64 -18.03 4.40 -2.44
C LYS A 64 -17.38 5.77 -2.49
N CYS A 65 -16.76 6.13 -3.62
CA CYS A 65 -16.19 7.45 -3.85
C CYS A 65 -17.27 8.54 -3.84
N GLY A 66 -18.52 8.15 -4.09
CA GLY A 66 -19.67 9.03 -4.22
C GLY A 66 -19.67 9.63 -5.61
N ASP A 67 -20.64 9.23 -6.44
CA ASP A 67 -20.70 9.56 -7.87
C ASP A 67 -20.58 11.07 -8.18
N ASP A 68 -20.98 11.95 -7.24
CA ASP A 68 -20.92 13.41 -7.37
C ASP A 68 -19.87 14.10 -6.47
N LEU A 69 -19.19 13.34 -5.61
CA LEU A 69 -18.30 13.92 -4.60
C LEU A 69 -16.83 13.83 -5.02
N GLY A 70 -16.46 12.76 -5.72
CA GLY A 70 -15.08 12.55 -6.14
C GLY A 70 -14.95 11.70 -7.40
N GLU A 71 -13.72 11.62 -7.87
CA GLU A 71 -13.32 10.83 -9.04
C GLU A 71 -12.49 9.64 -8.59
N LEU A 72 -12.88 8.43 -9.00
CA LEU A 72 -12.07 7.25 -8.83
C LEU A 72 -10.94 7.25 -9.88
N VAL A 73 -9.69 7.26 -9.43
CA VAL A 73 -8.50 7.28 -10.27
C VAL A 73 -7.62 6.05 -10.02
N GLU A 74 -6.96 5.58 -11.07
CA GLU A 74 -5.84 4.63 -10.94
C GLU A 74 -4.62 5.36 -10.38
N GLY A 75 -4.09 4.85 -9.27
CA GLY A 75 -2.94 5.42 -8.58
C GLY A 75 -3.19 5.76 -7.11
N PRO A 76 -2.11 6.01 -6.35
CA PRO A 76 -2.20 6.51 -4.98
C PRO A 76 -2.71 7.96 -4.94
N CYS A 77 -3.14 8.42 -3.78
CA CYS A 77 -3.44 9.84 -3.60
C CYS A 77 -2.20 10.70 -3.82
N PRO A 78 -2.30 11.85 -4.53
CA PRO A 78 -1.19 12.77 -4.64
C PRO A 78 -0.80 13.26 -3.24
N THR A 79 0.48 13.55 -3.06
CA THR A 79 1.03 14.05 -1.79
C THR A 79 1.51 15.50 -1.89
N ALA A 80 1.54 16.04 -3.11
CA ALA A 80 1.76 17.47 -3.33
C ALA A 80 0.65 18.26 -2.60
N ASP A 81 1.07 19.21 -1.77
CA ASP A 81 0.19 20.03 -0.93
C ASP A 81 -0.63 19.27 0.13
N ALA A 82 -0.28 18.01 0.41
CA ALA A 82 -0.82 17.32 1.57
C ALA A 82 -0.40 18.03 2.85
N ILE A 83 -1.34 18.20 3.79
CA ILE A 83 -1.08 18.71 5.15
C ILE A 83 -1.01 17.56 6.16
N GLY A 84 -1.52 16.40 5.79
CA GLY A 84 -1.46 15.20 6.62
C GLY A 84 -2.19 14.03 5.99
N THR A 85 -1.91 12.85 6.51
CA THR A 85 -2.59 11.60 6.11
C THR A 85 -3.10 10.87 7.33
N CYS A 86 -4.32 10.32 7.24
CA CYS A 86 -4.88 9.42 8.22
C CYS A 86 -4.95 8.02 7.62
N ALA A 87 -4.13 7.09 8.12
CA ALA A 87 -4.19 5.69 7.72
C ALA A 87 -5.06 4.92 8.72
N VAL A 88 -6.09 4.23 8.21
CA VAL A 88 -6.84 3.18 8.92
C VAL A 88 -6.65 1.88 8.13
N ASP A 89 -6.89 0.73 8.77
CA ASP A 89 -6.60 -0.62 8.23
C ASP A 89 -6.77 -0.76 6.70
N VAL A 90 -7.95 -0.38 6.19
CA VAL A 90 -8.33 -0.61 4.79
C VAL A 90 -8.32 0.65 3.90
N ARG A 91 -7.93 1.83 4.42
CA ARG A 91 -7.87 3.06 3.61
C ARG A 91 -6.90 4.09 4.19
N LYS A 92 -6.34 4.94 3.34
CA LYS A 92 -5.53 6.10 3.73
C LYS A 92 -6.15 7.38 3.20
N ASN A 93 -6.60 8.25 4.09
CA ASN A 93 -7.15 9.55 3.74
C ASN A 93 -6.01 10.57 3.70
N THR A 94 -5.88 11.31 2.60
CA THR A 94 -4.96 12.42 2.44
C THR A 94 -5.73 13.73 2.47
N TYR A 95 -5.29 14.68 3.26
CA TYR A 95 -5.90 16.01 3.39
C TYR A 95 -4.97 17.04 2.77
N TYR A 96 -5.51 17.99 2.01
CA TYR A 96 -4.73 18.99 1.28
C TYR A 96 -4.87 20.40 1.86
N LYS A 97 -3.97 21.31 1.47
CA LYS A 97 -4.10 22.74 1.78
C LYS A 97 -5.50 23.26 1.40
N GLY A 98 -6.10 24.03 2.31
CA GLY A 98 -7.47 24.54 2.17
C GLY A 98 -8.55 23.57 2.66
N TYR A 99 -8.19 22.42 3.26
CA TYR A 99 -9.13 21.62 4.03
C TYR A 99 -9.72 22.47 5.18
N LEU A 100 -11.04 22.38 5.38
CA LEU A 100 -11.76 23.27 6.28
C LEU A 100 -11.54 22.97 7.77
N VAL A 101 -11.03 21.77 8.07
CA VAL A 101 -10.79 21.32 9.45
C VAL A 101 -9.31 21.50 9.80
N PRO A 102 -8.97 22.09 10.96
CA PRO A 102 -7.59 22.21 11.43
C PRO A 102 -6.89 20.85 11.58
N VAL A 103 -5.57 20.82 11.41
CA VAL A 103 -4.75 19.59 11.50
C VAL A 103 -4.93 18.88 12.85
N GLU A 104 -5.00 19.61 13.96
CA GLU A 104 -5.18 19.04 15.29
C GLU A 104 -6.52 18.28 15.43
N GLU A 105 -7.59 18.81 14.81
CA GLU A 105 -8.89 18.16 14.80
C GLU A 105 -8.91 16.95 13.85
N LEU A 106 -8.16 17.01 12.74
CA LEU A 106 -7.96 15.86 11.85
C LEU A 106 -7.21 14.72 12.56
N GLU A 107 -6.19 15.04 13.35
CA GLU A 107 -5.44 14.07 14.14
C GLU A 107 -6.35 13.39 15.18
N LYS A 108 -7.13 14.17 15.94
CA LYS A 108 -8.11 13.62 16.89
C LYS A 108 -9.14 12.73 16.21
N ALA A 109 -9.71 13.19 15.08
CA ALA A 109 -10.68 12.42 14.32
C ALA A 109 -10.07 11.12 13.78
N CYS A 110 -8.81 11.15 13.33
CA CYS A 110 -8.09 9.97 12.87
C CYS A 110 -7.92 8.95 14.01
N ALA A 111 -7.43 9.39 15.16
CA ALA A 111 -7.24 8.55 16.34
C ALA A 111 -8.57 7.94 16.84
N ALA A 112 -9.65 8.72 16.85
CA ALA A 112 -10.99 8.24 17.21
C ALA A 112 -11.49 7.13 16.27
N ASN A 113 -11.06 7.14 15.02
CA ASN A 113 -11.35 6.09 14.03
C ASN A 113 -10.32 4.95 14.05
N LYS A 114 -9.51 4.84 15.12
CA LYS A 114 -8.41 3.87 15.27
C LYS A 114 -7.36 3.98 14.16
N GLY A 115 -7.24 5.16 13.56
CA GLY A 115 -6.25 5.46 12.56
C GLY A 115 -4.97 6.04 13.16
N THR A 116 -3.93 6.09 12.33
CA THR A 116 -2.68 6.78 12.63
C THR A 116 -2.57 8.00 11.74
N PHE A 117 -2.46 9.19 12.35
CA PHE A 117 -2.26 10.43 11.63
C PHE A 117 -0.76 10.68 11.43
N THR A 118 -0.36 11.01 10.21
CA THR A 118 1.01 11.41 9.86
C THR A 118 0.95 12.81 9.25
N PRO A 119 1.40 13.86 9.97
CA PRO A 119 1.46 15.21 9.42
C PRO A 119 2.53 15.30 8.33
N VAL A 120 2.27 16.10 7.30
CA VAL A 120 3.25 16.42 6.26
C VAL A 120 3.86 17.78 6.62
N LYS A 121 5.17 17.80 6.83
CA LYS A 121 5.93 19.01 7.22
C LYS A 121 6.22 19.91 6.03
#